data_AF-A0A067M560-F1
#
_entry.id   AF-A0A067M560-F1
#
_cell.length_a   1.000
_cell.length_b   1.000
_cell.length_c   1.000
_cell.angle_alpha   90.00
_cell.angle_beta   90.00
_cell.angle_gamma   90.00
#
_symmetry.space_group_name_H-M   'P 1'
#
loop_
_entity.id
_entity.type
_entity.pdbx_description
1 polymer ?
#
loop_
_entity_poly.entity_id
_entity_poly.type
_entity_poly.pdbx_seq_one_letter_code
_entity_poly.pdbx_strand_id
1 'polypeptide(L)'
;IMKLCFLYTALLEAFTKEDPTLRRVSEHFPFAATTVNFGPEAICGVHMDYANFISGLCLVIALGVYDHTKGGHIVLHEPKVIVEFAPGDFIFFPSAGITHSNTRIQAGE
;
A
#
# COMPACT_ATOMS: atom_id res chain seq x y z
N ILE A 1 -12.90 -5.12 8.55
CA ILE A 1 -12.23 -3.80 8.63
C ILE A 1 -12.07 -3.33 10.08
N MET A 2 -13.15 -3.12 10.86
CA MET A 2 -13.05 -2.62 12.25
C MET A 2 -12.12 -3.44 13.18
N LYS A 3 -12.20 -4.78 13.16
CA LYS A 3 -11.30 -5.65 13.95
C LYS A 3 -9.81 -5.49 13.60
N LEU A 4 -9.50 -5.27 12.33
CA LEU A 4 -8.12 -5.12 11.86
C LEU A 4 -7.56 -3.76 12.27
N CYS A 5 -8.39 -2.70 12.20
CA CYS A 5 -8.04 -1.38 12.72
C CYS A 5 -7.71 -1.44 14.22
N PHE A 6 -8.53 -2.13 15.02
CA PHE A 6 -8.24 -2.34 16.45
C PHE A 6 -6.94 -3.11 16.68
N LEU A 7 -6.69 -4.18 15.91
CA LEU A 7 -5.44 -4.93 16.01
C LEU A 7 -4.22 -4.04 15.72
N TYR A 8 -4.29 -3.23 14.66
CA TYR A 8 -3.23 -2.32 14.28
C TYR A 8 -2.96 -1.26 15.34
N THR A 9 -4.01 -0.61 15.86
CA THR A 9 -3.88 0.36 16.94
C THR A 9 -3.26 -0.27 18.18
N ALA A 10 -3.72 -1.46 18.59
CA ALA A 10 -3.19 -2.16 19.76
C ALA A 10 -1.72 -2.56 19.58
N LEU A 11 -1.33 -3.03 18.39
CA LEU A 11 0.08 -3.34 18.08
C LEU A 11 0.94 -2.08 18.12
N LEU A 12 0.48 -0.99 17.51
CA LEU A 12 1.18 0.29 17.55
C LEU A 12 1.33 0.83 18.97
N GLU A 13 0.30 0.72 19.81
CA GLU A 13 0.37 1.09 21.23
C GLU A 13 1.41 0.27 21.98
N ALA A 14 1.40 -1.04 21.79
CA ALA A 14 2.39 -1.93 22.39
C ALA A 14 3.82 -1.57 21.96
N PHE A 15 4.07 -1.40 20.66
CA PHE A 15 5.40 -1.05 20.15
C PHE A 15 5.86 0.33 20.62
N THR A 16 5.01 1.36 20.59
CA THR A 16 5.39 2.70 21.09
C THR A 16 5.59 2.74 22.60
N LYS A 17 4.99 1.80 23.36
CA LYS A 17 5.23 1.68 24.80
C LYS A 17 6.57 0.98 25.09
N GLU A 18 6.94 0.00 24.28
CA GLU A 18 8.21 -0.72 24.39
C GLU A 18 9.40 0.13 23.93
N ASP A 19 9.25 0.84 22.81
CA ASP A 19 10.22 1.80 22.29
C ASP A 19 9.58 3.19 22.12
N PRO A 20 9.76 4.08 23.12
CA PRO A 20 9.24 5.45 23.06
C PRO A 20 9.89 6.34 22.00
N THR A 21 10.95 5.88 21.31
CA THR A 21 11.57 6.64 20.21
C THR A 21 10.81 6.51 18.90
N LEU A 22 9.96 5.48 18.77
CA LEU A 22 9.11 5.28 17.62
C LEU A 22 8.06 6.39 17.50
N ARG A 23 7.86 6.86 16.27
CA ARG A 23 6.87 7.88 15.94
C ARG A 23 5.78 7.30 15.06
N ARG A 24 4.53 7.62 15.39
CA ARG A 24 3.39 7.31 14.53
C ARG A 24 3.32 8.28 13.37
N VAL A 25 2.85 7.79 12.23
CA VAL A 25 2.52 8.65 11.08
C VAL A 25 1.39 9.62 11.44
N SER A 26 0.37 9.13 12.15
CA SER A 26 -0.78 9.91 12.63
C SER A 26 -1.44 9.21 13.82
N GLU A 27 -2.08 9.97 14.71
CA GLU A 27 -2.92 9.41 15.78
C GLU A 27 -4.28 8.91 15.27
N HIS A 28 -4.67 9.34 14.07
CA HIS A 28 -5.97 9.03 13.46
C HIS A 28 -5.90 7.89 12.43
N PHE A 29 -4.70 7.42 12.12
CA PHE A 29 -4.49 6.41 11.09
C PHE A 29 -3.76 5.20 11.67
N PRO A 30 -4.30 3.98 11.54
CA PRO A 30 -3.78 2.81 12.26
C PRO A 30 -2.52 2.22 11.62
N PHE A 31 -1.95 2.82 10.58
CA PHE A 31 -0.78 2.28 9.89
C PHE A 31 0.51 2.83 10.49
N ALA A 32 1.50 1.94 10.62
CA ALA A 32 2.80 2.26 11.20
C ALA A 32 3.66 3.16 10.31
N ALA A 33 3.45 3.09 8.99
CA ALA A 33 4.24 3.79 7.99
C ALA A 33 3.37 4.14 6.77
N THR A 34 3.80 5.16 6.04
CA THR A 34 3.23 5.56 4.74
C THR A 34 4.38 5.81 3.78
N THR A 35 4.27 5.30 2.55
CA THR A 35 5.22 5.53 1.46
C THR A 35 4.50 6.25 0.33
N VAL A 36 5.21 7.16 -0.35
CA VAL A 36 4.71 7.85 -1.55
C VAL A 36 5.63 7.52 -2.72
N ASN A 37 5.06 6.94 -3.77
CA ASN A 37 5.75 6.70 -5.03
C ASN A 37 5.61 7.94 -5.92
N PHE A 38 6.64 8.78 -5.96
CA PHE A 38 6.62 10.03 -6.74
C PHE A 38 6.84 9.76 -8.24
N GLY A 39 6.26 10.64 -9.08
CA GLY A 39 6.45 10.64 -10.53
C GLY A 39 7.84 11.11 -10.98
N PRO A 40 8.08 11.21 -12.31
CA PRO A 40 7.10 11.07 -13.39
C PRO A 40 6.73 9.61 -13.71
N GLU A 41 7.49 8.63 -13.22
CA GLU A 41 7.22 7.20 -13.45
C GLU A 41 7.13 6.47 -12.10
N ALA A 42 5.98 6.55 -11.44
CA ALA A 42 5.72 5.80 -10.21
C ALA A 42 5.57 4.30 -10.53
N ILE A 43 6.69 3.57 -10.53
CA ILE A 43 6.76 2.14 -10.87
C ILE A 43 7.36 1.36 -9.69
N CYS A 44 6.66 0.32 -9.28
CA CYS A 44 7.15 -0.72 -8.39
C CYS A 44 7.31 -2.02 -9.19
N GLY A 45 8.54 -2.53 -9.24
CA GLY A 45 8.82 -3.86 -9.79
C GLY A 45 8.14 -4.97 -8.97
N VAL A 46 8.26 -6.21 -9.42
CA VAL A 46 7.69 -7.38 -8.74
C VAL A 46 8.35 -7.57 -7.37
N HIS A 47 7.57 -7.46 -6.29
CA HIS A 47 8.06 -7.57 -4.92
C HIS A 47 6.98 -8.00 -3.93
N MET A 48 7.39 -8.21 -2.68
CA MET A 48 6.52 -8.33 -1.51
C MET A 48 7.03 -7.38 -0.43
N ASP A 49 6.11 -6.86 0.39
CA ASP A 49 6.46 -6.02 1.54
C ASP A 49 6.77 -6.89 2.75
N TYR A 50 7.89 -7.60 2.75
CA TYR A 50 8.24 -8.56 3.81
C TYR A 50 8.32 -7.95 5.22
N ALA A 51 8.52 -6.64 5.33
CA ALA A 51 8.56 -5.93 6.60
C ALA A 51 7.15 -5.62 7.16
N ASN A 52 6.09 -5.77 6.35
CA ASN A 52 4.72 -5.58 6.80
C ASN A 52 4.24 -6.77 7.64
N PHE A 53 3.27 -6.52 8.50
CA PHE A 53 2.65 -7.57 9.30
C PHE A 53 1.95 -8.59 8.39
N ILE A 54 2.36 -9.85 8.46
CA ILE A 54 1.97 -10.89 7.47
C ILE A 54 0.46 -11.13 7.38
N SER A 55 -0.27 -11.01 8.49
CA SER A 55 -1.74 -11.12 8.52
C SER A 55 -2.45 -9.77 8.43
N GLY A 56 -1.71 -8.71 8.13
CA GLY A 56 -2.20 -7.37 7.87
C GLY A 56 -2.63 -7.14 6.41
N LEU A 57 -3.28 -6.01 6.19
CA LEU A 57 -3.55 -5.39 4.89
C LEU A 57 -2.73 -4.10 4.74
N CYS A 58 -2.25 -3.85 3.53
CA CYS A 58 -1.75 -2.55 3.08
C CYS A 58 -2.90 -1.79 2.41
N LEU A 59 -2.89 -0.46 2.51
CA LEU A 59 -3.76 0.43 1.73
C LEU A 59 -2.91 1.12 0.66
N VAL A 60 -3.25 0.90 -0.60
CA VAL A 60 -2.67 1.63 -1.73
C VAL A 60 -3.73 2.57 -2.30
N ILE A 61 -3.36 3.82 -2.57
CA ILE A 61 -4.23 4.83 -3.18
C ILE A 61 -3.52 5.35 -4.43
N ALA A 62 -4.21 5.33 -5.56
CA ALA A 62 -3.72 5.94 -6.79
C ALA A 62 -3.96 7.45 -6.75
N LEU A 63 -2.92 8.22 -7.03
CA LEU A 63 -2.95 9.68 -7.12
C LEU A 63 -2.26 10.13 -8.42
N GLY A 64 -2.45 11.40 -8.78
CA GLY A 64 -1.88 11.97 -10.01
C GLY A 64 -2.90 12.07 -11.14
N VAL A 65 -2.41 12.28 -12.37
CA VAL A 65 -3.24 12.41 -13.57
C VAL A 65 -2.63 11.53 -14.66
N TYR A 66 -3.30 10.43 -15.00
CA TYR A 66 -2.87 9.49 -16.04
C TYR A 66 -4.07 8.75 -16.63
N ASP A 67 -3.94 8.24 -17.85
CA ASP A 67 -4.93 7.37 -18.47
C ASP A 67 -4.82 5.95 -17.91
N HIS A 68 -5.59 5.71 -16.85
CA HIS A 68 -5.72 4.41 -16.19
C HIS A 68 -6.18 3.25 -17.10
N THR A 69 -6.70 3.51 -18.30
CA THR A 69 -7.04 2.44 -19.26
C THR A 69 -5.81 1.96 -20.05
N LYS A 70 -4.69 2.68 -19.93
CA LYS A 70 -3.44 2.44 -20.67
C LYS A 70 -2.25 2.07 -19.78
N GLY A 71 -2.36 2.22 -18.46
CA GLY A 71 -1.26 1.96 -17.54
C GLY A 71 -1.63 2.22 -16.07
N GLY A 72 -0.65 2.10 -15.18
CA GLY A 72 -0.84 2.30 -13.74
C GLY A 72 -1.64 1.20 -13.03
N HIS A 73 -1.85 0.06 -13.70
CA HIS A 73 -2.61 -1.07 -13.17
C HIS A 73 -1.86 -1.78 -12.05
N ILE A 74 -2.58 -2.27 -11.03
CA ILE A 74 -2.00 -3.12 -9.99
C ILE A 74 -2.03 -4.57 -10.46
N VAL A 75 -0.90 -5.24 -10.35
CA VAL A 75 -0.74 -6.67 -10.66
C VAL A 75 -0.60 -7.44 -9.36
N LEU A 76 -1.51 -8.37 -9.09
CA LEU A 76 -1.44 -9.29 -7.94
C LEU A 76 -1.19 -10.71 -8.47
N HIS A 77 -0.01 -11.25 -8.19
CA HIS A 77 0.49 -12.44 -8.87
C HIS A 77 -0.17 -13.75 -8.40
N GLU A 78 -0.29 -13.98 -7.09
CA GLU A 78 -0.92 -15.19 -6.54
C GLU A 78 -2.42 -15.28 -6.86
N PRO A 79 -3.21 -14.18 -6.76
CA PRO A 79 -4.60 -14.17 -7.22
C PRO A 79 -4.76 -14.23 -8.74
N LYS A 80 -3.68 -14.00 -9.51
CA LYS A 80 -3.66 -13.93 -10.97
C LYS A 80 -4.64 -12.88 -11.53
N VAL A 81 -4.66 -11.70 -10.92
CA VAL A 81 -5.52 -10.59 -11.33
C VAL A 81 -4.68 -9.35 -11.66
N ILE A 82 -5.12 -8.63 -12.69
CA ILE A 82 -4.67 -7.28 -13.01
C ILE A 82 -5.87 -6.37 -12.80
N VAL A 83 -5.67 -5.31 -12.04
CA VAL A 83 -6.72 -4.37 -11.65
C VAL A 83 -6.42 -3.03 -12.33
N GLU A 84 -7.31 -2.58 -13.21
CA GLU A 84 -7.30 -1.19 -13.65
C GLU A 84 -7.47 -0.29 -12.43
N PHE A 85 -6.62 0.73 -12.31
CA PHE A 85 -6.50 1.48 -11.07
C PHE A 85 -6.41 2.96 -11.41
N ALA A 86 -7.52 3.67 -11.26
CA ALA A 86 -7.69 5.07 -11.62
C ALA A 86 -7.17 6.02 -10.54
N PRO A 87 -6.78 7.27 -10.90
CA PRO A 87 -6.61 8.31 -9.89
C PRO A 87 -7.84 8.44 -8.98
N GLY A 88 -7.62 8.29 -7.66
CA GLY A 88 -8.66 8.27 -6.63
C GLY A 88 -9.10 6.86 -6.20
N ASP A 89 -8.73 5.82 -6.94
CA ASP A 89 -8.98 4.44 -6.51
C ASP A 89 -8.10 4.05 -5.33
N PHE A 90 -8.60 3.10 -4.55
CA PHE A 90 -7.87 2.50 -3.46
C PHE A 90 -8.10 0.99 -3.37
N ILE A 91 -7.11 0.26 -2.88
CA ILE A 91 -7.19 -1.19 -2.65
C ILE A 91 -6.59 -1.57 -1.31
N PHE A 92 -7.21 -2.55 -0.66
CA PHE A 92 -6.63 -3.25 0.48
C PHE A 92 -6.22 -4.67 0.09
N PHE A 93 -4.97 -5.05 0.38
CA PHE A 93 -4.49 -6.42 0.16
C PHE A 93 -3.33 -6.77 1.10
N PRO A 94 -3.10 -8.07 1.41
CA PRO A 94 -2.00 -8.50 2.28
C PRO A 94 -0.65 -8.43 1.53
N SER A 95 -0.03 -7.25 1.48
CA SER A 95 1.17 -6.99 0.66
C SER A 95 2.43 -7.75 1.11
N ALA A 96 2.47 -8.21 2.35
CA ALA A 96 3.51 -9.12 2.86
C ALA A 96 3.34 -10.57 2.38
N GLY A 97 2.15 -10.96 1.92
CA GLY A 97 1.82 -12.34 1.53
C GLY A 97 1.40 -12.49 0.07
N ILE A 98 1.33 -11.39 -0.69
CA ILE A 98 1.01 -11.38 -2.12
C ILE A 98 2.13 -10.64 -2.84
N THR A 99 2.77 -11.33 -3.78
CA THR A 99 3.69 -10.73 -4.73
C THR A 99 2.89 -9.78 -5.62
N HIS A 100 3.38 -8.54 -5.75
CA HIS A 100 2.68 -7.50 -6.47
C HIS A 100 3.64 -6.54 -7.19
N SER A 101 3.10 -5.82 -8.16
CA SER A 101 3.77 -4.76 -8.93
C SER A 101 2.73 -3.80 -9.52
N ASN A 102 3.16 -2.74 -10.19
CA ASN A 102 2.28 -1.95 -11.03
C ASN A 102 2.82 -1.77 -12.45
N THR A 103 1.91 -1.64 -13.42
CA THR A 103 2.29 -1.31 -14.79
C THR A 103 2.70 0.16 -14.90
N ARG A 104 3.57 0.45 -15.85
CA ARG A 104 3.99 1.82 -16.16
C ARG A 104 2.80 2.61 -16.74
N ILE A 105 2.72 3.90 -16.40
CA ILE A 105 1.82 4.87 -17.05
C ILE A 105 2.39 5.32 -18.42
N GLN A 106 1.67 6.11 -19.21
CA GLN A 106 2.20 6.57 -20.49
C GLN A 106 3.30 7.63 -20.30
N ALA A 107 4.19 7.75 -21.29
CA ALA A 107 5.23 8.76 -21.25
C ALA A 107 4.63 10.17 -21.32
N GLY A 108 4.98 11.04 -20.38
CA GLY A 108 4.49 12.42 -20.31
C GLY A 108 3.23 12.61 -19.47
N GLU A 109 2.76 11.55 -18.81
CA GLU A 109 1.77 11.60 -17.72
C GLU A 109 2.43 11.82 -16.35
#